data_AF-A0A1H1GFJ2-F1
#
_entry.id   AF-A0A1H1GFJ2-F1
#
_cell.length_a   1.000
_cell.length_b   1.000
_cell.length_c   1.000
_cell.angle_alpha   90.00
_cell.angle_beta   90.00
_cell.angle_gamma   90.00
#
_symmetry.space_group_name_H-M   'P 1'
#
loop_
_entity.id
_entity.type
_entity.pdbx_description
1 polymer ?
#
loop_
_entity_poly.entity_id
_entity_poly.type
_entity_poly.pdbx_seq_one_letter_code
_entity_poly.pdbx_strand_id
1 'polypeptide(L)' 'MRKFMAGLILGLMLGGAAAAFAAEITLQSGYLANWSVIQNGEEVCRDPFVSTSARQIECD' A
#
# COMPACT_ATOMS: atom_id res chain seq x y z
N MET A 1 -37.73 -0.11 -2.73
CA MET A 1 -36.60 -0.44 -1.83
C MET A 1 -35.64 -1.51 -2.38
N ARG A 2 -36.12 -2.57 -3.04
CA ARG A 2 -35.25 -3.65 -3.57
C ARG A 2 -34.08 -3.18 -4.46
N LYS A 3 -34.33 -2.19 -5.34
CA LYS A 3 -33.30 -1.61 -6.22
C LYS A 3 -32.19 -0.86 -5.45
N PHE A 4 -32.56 -0.17 -4.37
CA PHE A 4 -31.62 0.56 -3.52
C PHE A 4 -30.72 -0.40 -2.73
N MET A 5 -31.31 -1.45 -2.14
CA MET A 5 -30.55 -2.49 -1.42
C MET A 5 -29.58 -3.21 -2.35
N ALA A 6 -29.98 -3.52 -3.59
CA ALA A 6 -29.08 -4.11 -4.58
C ALA A 6 -27.89 -3.18 -4.91
N GLY A 7 -28.15 -1.88 -5.08
CA GLY A 7 -27.09 -0.88 -5.29
C GLY A 7 -26.15 -0.74 -4.09
N LEU A 8 -26.68 -0.74 -2.86
CA LEU A 8 -25.89 -0.66 -1.63
C LEU A 8 -24.95 -1.87 -1.48
N ILE A 9 -25.47 -3.09 -1.70
CA ILE A 9 -24.67 -4.32 -1.61
C ILE A 9 -23.57 -4.32 -2.66
N LEU A 10 -23.91 -3.97 -3.91
CA LEU A 10 -22.93 -3.89 -4.99
C LEU A 10 -21.85 -2.85 -4.68
N GLY A 11 -22.23 -1.67 -4.18
CA GLY A 11 -21.29 -0.62 -3.79
C GLY A 11 -20.36 -1.04 -2.66
N LEU A 12 -20.89 -1.73 -1.63
CA LEU A 12 -20.08 -2.27 -0.54
C LEU A 12 -19.11 -3.35 -1.02
N MET A 13 -19.54 -4.24 -1.91
CA MET A 13 -18.65 -5.27 -2.46
C MET A 13 -17.54 -4.67 -3.31
N LEU A 14 -17.85 -3.70 -4.18
CA LEU A 14 -16.86 -3.03 -5.00
C LEU A 14 -15.87 -2.19 -4.16
N GLY A 15 -16.38 -1.44 -3.18
CA GLY A 15 -15.54 -0.68 -2.26
C GLY A 15 -14.65 -1.57 -1.39
N GLY A 16 -15.20 -2.67 -0.88
CA GLY A 16 -14.45 -3.66 -0.11
C GLY A 16 -13.36 -4.34 -0.93
N ALA A 17 -13.66 -4.73 -2.17
CA ALA A 17 -12.69 -5.32 -3.08
C ALA A 17 -11.52 -4.36 -3.39
N ALA A 18 -11.82 -3.08 -3.64
CA ALA A 18 -10.79 -2.07 -3.87
C ALA A 18 -9.88 -1.84 -2.65
N ALA A 19 -10.46 -1.80 -1.45
CA ALA A 19 -9.70 -1.65 -0.20
C ALA A 19 -8.79 -2.87 0.07
N ALA A 20 -9.29 -4.08 -0.16
CA ALA A 20 -8.50 -5.30 0.01
C ALA A 20 -7.32 -5.37 -0.97
N PHE A 21 -7.53 -4.98 -2.23
CA PHE A 21 -6.47 -4.92 -3.24
C PHE A 21 -5.38 -3.90 -2.89
N ALA A 22 -5.76 -2.71 -2.42
CA ALA A 22 -4.80 -1.71 -1.98
C ALA A 22 -3.98 -2.18 -0.76
N ALA A 23 -4.60 -2.94 0.14
CA ALA A 23 -3.91 -3.51 1.30
C ALA A 23 -2.86 -4.54 0.89
N GLU A 24 -3.13 -5.38 -0.10
CA GLU A 24 -2.16 -6.37 -0.60
C GLU A 24 -0.88 -5.70 -1.13
N ILE A 25 -1.01 -4.59 -1.84
CA ILE A 25 0.13 -3.83 -2.39
C ILE A 25 0.91 -3.10 -1.27
N THR A 26 0.21 -2.59 -0.26
CA THR A 26 0.82 -1.72 0.77
C THR A 26 1.32 -2.47 2.00
N LEU A 27 0.89 -3.73 2.20
CA LEU A 27 1.28 -4.56 3.34
C LEU A 27 2.42 -5.53 3.03
N GLN A 28 2.90 -5.61 1.80
CA GLN A 28 4.04 -6.46 1.46
C GLN A 28 5.36 -5.77 1.80
N SER A 29 6.15 -6.40 2.68
CA SER A 29 7.56 -6.03 2.86
C SER A 29 8.36 -6.43 1.62
N GLY A 30 9.33 -5.62 1.22
CA GLY A 30 10.13 -5.91 0.03
C GLY A 30 11.07 -4.78 -0.37
N TYR A 31 11.89 -5.06 -1.39
CA TYR A 31 12.79 -4.08 -1.99
C TYR A 31 12.05 -3.17 -2.96
N LEU A 32 12.32 -1.87 -2.88
CA LEU A 32 11.79 -0.88 -3.81
C LEU A 32 12.82 -0.53 -4.88
N ALA A 33 12.82 -1.26 -6.00
CA ALA A 33 13.77 -1.03 -7.08
C ALA A 33 13.55 0.32 -7.80
N ASN A 34 14.65 1.03 -8.08
CA ASN A 34 14.74 2.40 -8.58
C ASN A 34 14.14 3.48 -7.66
N TRP A 35 14.09 3.24 -6.35
CA TRP A 35 13.68 4.24 -5.37
C TRP A 35 14.88 4.82 -4.62
N SER A 36 14.84 6.12 -4.34
CA SER A 36 15.84 6.81 -3.51
C SER A 36 15.20 7.28 -2.21
N VAL A 37 15.86 6.99 -1.09
CA VAL A 37 15.49 7.50 0.23
C VAL A 37 16.18 8.85 0.41
N ILE A 38 15.39 9.90 0.66
CA ILE A 38 15.90 11.24 0.90
C ILE A 38 15.67 11.61 2.36
N GLN A 39 16.72 12.01 3.07
CA GLN A 39 16.65 12.53 4.42
C GLN A 39 17.39 13.87 4.48
N ASN A 40 16.74 14.91 5.01
CA ASN A 40 17.31 16.27 5.09
C ASN A 40 17.78 16.85 3.74
N GLY A 41 17.16 16.43 2.63
CA GLY A 41 17.51 16.89 1.28
C GLY A 41 18.68 16.14 0.63
N GLU A 42 19.26 15.15 1.31
CA GLU A 42 20.32 14.30 0.78
C GLU A 42 19.83 12.88 0.55
N GLU A 43 20.32 12.23 -0.51
CA GLU A 43 20.05 10.82 -0.76
C GLU A 43 20.85 9.96 0.20
N VAL A 44 20.15 9.22 1.06
CA VAL A 44 20.75 8.36 2.09
C VAL A 44 20.97 6.94 1.57
N CYS A 45 20.08 6.43 0.72
CA CYS A 45 20.25 5.13 0.08
C CYS A 45 19.36 4.95 -1.15
N ARG A 46 19.70 3.97 -1.99
CA ARG A 46 18.95 3.58 -3.18
C ARG A 46 18.53 2.12 -3.07
N ASP A 47 17.34 1.82 -3.57
CA ASP A 47 16.73 0.49 -3.55
C ASP A 47 16.52 -0.08 -2.13
N PRO A 48 15.84 0.65 -1.23
CA PRO A 48 15.71 0.23 0.16
C PRO A 48 14.82 -1.02 0.32
N PHE A 49 15.04 -1.74 1.41
CA PHE A 49 14.07 -2.73 1.90
C PHE A 49 13.04 -2.04 2.80
N VAL A 50 11.76 -2.14 2.46
CA VAL A 50 10.68 -1.60 3.28
C VAL A 50 10.04 -2.74 4.06
N SER A 51 10.09 -2.64 5.38
CA SER A 51 9.38 -3.53 6.29
C SER A 51 8.05 -2.91 6.71
N THR A 52 6.95 -3.38 6.11
CA THR A 52 5.60 -2.84 6.36
C THR A 52 5.07 -3.22 7.74
N SER A 53 5.43 -4.41 8.22
CA SER A 53 5.05 -4.91 9.55
C SER A 53 5.75 -4.15 10.68
N ALA A 54 7.05 -3.86 10.52
CA ALA A 54 7.83 -3.09 11.48
C ALA A 54 7.70 -1.57 11.29
N ARG A 55 7.12 -1.13 10.16
CA ARG A 55 7.06 0.27 9.70
C ARG A 55 8.45 0.90 9.63
N GLN A 56 9.39 0.18 9.03
CA GLN A 56 10.80 0.57 8.93
C GLN A 56 11.27 0.55 7.47
N ILE A 57 12.25 1.40 7.20
CA ILE A 57 12.99 1.44 5.94
C ILE A 57 14.42 1.06 6.30
N GLU A 58 14.90 -0.04 5.72
CA GLU A 58 16.23 -0.56 5.90
C GLU A 58 17.06 -0.19 4.66
N CYS A 59 18.21 0.41 4.93
CA CYS A 59 19.24 0.73 3.95
C CYS A 59 20.46 -0.12 4.35
N ASP A 60 20.58 -1.31 3.79
CA ASP A 60 21.76 -2.17 3.95
C ASP A 60 22.96 -1.64 3.13
#